data_AF-A0A2A1ZS46-F1
#
_entry.id   AF-A0A2A1ZS46-F1
#
_cell.length_a   1.000
_cell.length_b   1.000
_cell.length_c   1.000
_cell.angle_alpha   90.00
_cell.angle_beta   90.00
_cell.angle_gamma   90.00
#
_symmetry.space_group_name_H-M   'P 1'
#
loop_
_entity.id
_entity.type
_entity.pdbx_description
1 polymer ?
#
loop_
_entity_poly.entity_id
_entity_poly.type
_entity_poly.pdbx_seq_one_letter_code
_entity_poly.pdbx_strand_id
1 'polypeptide(L)' 'MQGIQNYLLLIISVLLITLVVVQSSKDSIDNAFSGEKSELFNNQKQRGFELIMARTTMVTSALFIAVSVWAMIS' A
#
# COMPACT_ATOMS: atom_id res chain seq x y z
N MET A 1 20.84 22.60 10.05
CA MET A 1 19.41 22.73 10.41
C MET A 1 18.73 21.38 10.16
N GLN A 2 19.01 20.36 11.00
CA GLN A 2 18.69 18.94 10.73
C GLN A 2 17.22 18.54 11.05
N GLY A 3 16.43 19.41 11.70
CA GLY A 3 15.12 19.00 12.24
C GLY A 3 14.03 18.74 11.20
N ILE A 4 14.09 19.40 10.04
CA ILE A 4 13.02 19.34 9.02
C ILE A 4 12.84 17.96 8.40
N GLN A 5 13.92 17.19 8.26
CA GLN A 5 13.89 15.85 7.66
C GLN A 5 13.14 14.86 8.54
N ASN A 6 13.35 14.93 9.86
CA ASN A 6 12.63 14.09 10.83
C ASN A 6 11.12 14.34 10.80
N TYR A 7 10.71 15.62 10.77
CA TYR A 7 9.29 15.96 10.69
C TYR A 7 8.66 15.48 9.36
N LEU A 8 9.37 15.62 8.24
CA LEU A 8 8.90 15.12 6.94
C LEU A 8 8.71 13.59 6.95
N LEU A 9 9.70 12.86 7.45
CA LEU A 9 9.65 11.39 7.51
C LEU A 9 8.51 10.88 8.38
N LEU A 10 8.27 11.54 9.53
CA LEU A 10 7.20 11.17 10.45
C LEU A 10 5.83 11.31 9.76
N ILE A 11 5.60 12.43 9.07
CA ILE A 11 4.34 12.70 8.36
C ILE A 11 4.13 11.69 7.23
N ILE A 12 5.15 11.43 6.42
CA ILE A 12 5.05 10.48 5.29
C ILE A 12 4.81 9.05 5.80
N SER A 13 5.46 8.67 6.90
CA SER A 13 5.29 7.36 7.54
C SER A 13 3.85 7.13 8.01
N VAL A 14 3.27 8.10 8.73
CA VAL A 14 1.88 8.01 9.21
C VAL A 14 0.90 7.91 8.04
N LEU A 15 1.07 8.74 7.00
CA LEU A 15 0.22 8.67 5.79
C LEU A 15 0.29 7.31 5.10
N LEU A 16 1.48 6.71 5.03
CA LEU A 16 1.65 5.39 4.44
C LEU A 16 0.96 4.29 5.24
N ILE A 17 1.11 4.30 6.56
CA ILE A 17 0.47 3.32 7.44
C ILE A 17 -1.05 3.39 7.25
N THR A 18 -1.63 4.59 7.24
CA THR A 18 -3.06 4.78 7.00
C THR A 18 -3.50 4.23 5.64
N LEU A 19 -2.74 4.51 4.57
CA LEU A 19 -3.05 4.00 3.24
C LEU A 19 -3.02 2.47 3.17
N VAL A 20 -1.99 1.83 3.76
CA VAL A 20 -1.82 0.37 3.73
C VAL A 20 -2.94 -0.35 4.48
N VAL A 21 -3.35 0.17 5.65
CA VAL A 21 -4.44 -0.41 6.46
C VAL A 21 -5.79 -0.35 5.74
N VAL A 22 -6.06 0.73 5.00
CA VAL A 22 -7.31 0.85 4.21
C VAL A 22 -7.36 -0.17 3.07
N GLN A 23 -6.20 -0.52 2.49
CA GLN A 23 -6.15 -1.52 1.42
C GLN A 23 -6.36 -2.95 1.92
N SER A 24 -5.77 -3.31 3.07
CA SER A 24 -5.91 -4.67 3.63
C SER A 24 -7.34 -4.97 4.09
N SER A 25 -8.15 -3.94 4.35
CA SER A 25 -9.55 -4.09 4.78
C SER A 25 -10.51 -4.46 3.64
N LYS A 26 -10.08 -4.39 2.36
CA LYS A 26 -10.93 -4.68 1.19
C LYS A 26 -10.82 -6.12 0.69
N ASP A 27 -9.94 -6.95 1.23
CA ASP A 27 -9.91 -8.40 0.93
C ASP A 27 -11.07 -9.11 1.63
N SER A 28 -12.21 -9.24 0.93
CA SER A 28 -13.41 -9.87 1.43
C SER A 28 -13.21 -11.37 1.67
N ILE A 29 -13.29 -11.77 2.94
CA ILE A 29 -13.21 -13.16 3.45
C ILE A 29 -14.26 -14.10 2.79
N ASP A 30 -15.33 -13.53 2.20
CA ASP A 30 -16.43 -14.25 1.56
C ASP A 30 -15.99 -15.13 0.37
N ASN A 31 -14.87 -14.81 -0.29
CA ASN A 31 -14.36 -15.61 -1.42
C ASN A 31 -13.66 -16.92 -0.99
N ALA A 32 -13.22 -17.05 0.27
CA ALA A 32 -12.45 -18.20 0.75
C ALA A 32 -13.30 -19.47 1.00
N PHE A 33 -14.63 -19.33 1.13
CA PHE A 33 -15.53 -20.44 1.50
C PHE A 33 -16.30 -21.05 0.31
N SER A 34 -16.16 -20.55 -0.92
CA SER A 34 -17.02 -20.94 -2.05
C SER A 34 -16.62 -22.22 -2.82
N GLY A 35 -15.54 -22.90 -2.42
CA GLY A 35 -15.30 -24.35 -2.52
C GLY A 35 -15.29 -25.09 -3.87
N GLU A 36 -16.07 -24.71 -4.88
CA GLU A 36 -16.40 -25.60 -6.01
C GLU A 36 -16.01 -25.05 -7.40
N LYS A 37 -15.65 -23.76 -7.52
CA LYS A 37 -15.31 -23.11 -8.82
C LYS A 37 -14.11 -22.15 -8.77
N SER A 38 -13.24 -22.30 -7.77
CA SER A 38 -12.27 -21.27 -7.35
C SER A 38 -11.25 -20.86 -8.42
N GLU A 39 -10.65 -21.76 -9.20
CA GLU A 39 -9.53 -21.38 -10.09
C GLU A 39 -9.88 -20.44 -11.26
N LEU A 40 -11.11 -20.53 -11.81
CA LEU A 40 -11.54 -19.68 -12.94
C LEU A 40 -12.12 -18.32 -12.49
N PHE A 41 -12.35 -18.15 -11.18
CA PHE A 41 -12.67 -16.88 -10.55
C PHE A 41 -11.50 -16.29 -9.74
N ASN A 42 -10.47 -17.08 -9.45
CA ASN A 42 -9.22 -16.64 -8.82
C ASN A 42 -8.36 -15.75 -9.76
N ASN A 43 -8.54 -15.91 -11.07
CA ASN A 43 -7.97 -15.01 -12.09
C ASN A 43 -8.92 -13.86 -12.45
N GLN A 44 -9.78 -13.41 -11.54
CA GLN A 44 -10.43 -12.12 -11.72
C GLN A 44 -9.36 -11.03 -11.65
N LYS A 45 -8.93 -10.58 -12.83
CA LYS A 45 -8.06 -9.43 -13.02
C LYS A 45 -8.53 -8.33 -12.07
N GLN A 46 -7.66 -7.87 -11.18
CA GLN A 46 -7.92 -6.67 -10.37
C GLN A 46 -8.38 -5.57 -11.33
N ARG A 47 -9.64 -5.16 -11.25
CA ARG A 47 -10.25 -4.21 -12.20
C ARG A 47 -10.81 -3.03 -11.44
N GLY A 48 -10.59 -1.83 -11.99
CA GLY A 48 -11.10 -0.58 -11.44
C GLY A 48 -10.29 -0.07 -10.24
N PHE A 49 -10.99 0.21 -9.14
CA PHE A 49 -10.46 0.95 -7.99
C PHE A 49 -9.36 0.20 -7.23
N GLU A 50 -9.44 -1.13 -7.19
CA GLU A 50 -8.48 -1.97 -6.46
C GLU A 50 -7.08 -1.96 -7.09
N LEU A 51 -7.01 -2.02 -8.43
CA LEU A 51 -5.74 -1.93 -9.17
C LEU A 51 -5.10 -0.54 -9.04
N ILE A 52 -5.93 0.52 -8.99
CA ILE A 52 -5.44 1.88 -8.76
C ILE A 52 -4.88 2.01 -7.35
N MET A 53 -5.61 1.55 -6.34
CA MET A 53 -5.19 1.62 -4.94
C MET A 53 -3.88 0.87 -4.69
N ALA A 54 -3.77 -0.36 -5.22
CA ALA A 54 -2.56 -1.17 -5.14
C ALA A 54 -1.36 -0.49 -5.81
N ARG A 55 -1.54 0.08 -7.02
CA ARG A 55 -0.47 0.81 -7.73
C ARG A 55 -0.07 2.09 -7.01
N THR A 56 -1.03 2.89 -6.56
CA THR A 56 -0.75 4.11 -5.81
C THR A 56 0.06 3.80 -4.56
N THR A 57 -0.26 2.73 -3.85
CA THR A 57 0.46 2.35 -2.62
C THR A 57 1.83 1.78 -2.89
N MET A 58 1.99 1.01 -3.96
CA MET A 58 3.32 0.58 -4.42
C MET A 58 4.21 1.79 -4.76
N VAL A 59 3.65 2.82 -5.40
CA VAL A 59 4.39 4.07 -5.71
C VAL A 59 4.71 4.84 -4.43
N THR A 60 3.73 5.02 -3.53
CA THR A 60 3.92 5.75 -2.27
C THR A 60 4.92 5.04 -1.35
N SER A 61 4.90 3.70 -1.29
CA SER A 61 5.84 2.92 -0.49
C SER A 61 7.27 3.00 -1.04
N ALA A 62 7.44 2.91 -2.37
CA ALA A 62 8.73 3.11 -3.01
C ALA A 62 9.29 4.53 -2.78
N LEU A 63 8.44 5.56 -2.88
CA LEU A 63 8.82 6.94 -2.59
C LEU A 63 9.27 7.13 -1.14
N PHE A 64 8.58 6.51 -0.18
CA PHE A 64 8.99 6.57 1.22
C PHE A 64 10.35 5.93 1.46
N ILE A 65 10.62 4.77 0.86
CA ILE A 65 11.94 4.13 0.96
C ILE A 65 13.01 5.05 0.37
N ALA A 66 12.77 5.65 -0.79
CA ALA A 66 13.72 6.57 -1.42
C ALA A 66 14.01 7.79 -0.54
N VAL A 67 12.97 8.42 0.03
CA VAL A 67 13.12 9.59 0.93
C VAL A 67 13.79 9.19 2.25
N SER A 68 13.47 8.01 2.78
CA SER A 68 14.09 7.47 4.00
C SER A 68 15.59 7.23 3.82
N VAL A 69 15.98 6.64 2.69
CA VAL A 69 17.40 6.42 2.36
C VAL A 69 18.11 7.76 2.15
N TRP A 70 17.50 8.72 1.45
CA TRP A 70 18.07 10.05 1.27
C TRP A 70 18.32 10.76 2.61
N ALA A 71 17.32 10.74 3.50
CA ALA A 71 17.43 11.32 4.84
C ALA A 71 18.45 10.60 5.74
N MET A 72 18.70 9.30 5.50
CA MET A 72 19.73 8.54 6.23
C MET A 72 21.15 8.86 5.73
N ILE A 73 21.32 9.25 4.47
CA ILE A 73 22.63 9.59 3.88
C ILE A 73 23.04 11.05 4.13
N SER A 74 22.07 11.97 4.20
CA SER A 74 22.29 13.41 4.43
C SER A 74 22.56 13.74 5.89
#